data_AF-A0A7W1HBE1-F1
#
_entry.id   AF-A0A7W1HBE1-F1
#
_cell.length_a   1.000
_cell.length_b   1.000
_cell.length_c   1.000
_cell.angle_alpha   90.00
_cell.angle_beta   90.00
_cell.angle_gamma   90.00
#
_symmetry.space_group_name_H-M   'P 1'
#
loop_
_entity.id
_entity.type
_entity.pdbx_description
1 polymer ?
#
loop_
_entity_poly.entity_id
_entity_poly.type
_entity_poly.pdbx_seq_one_letter_code
_entity_poly.pdbx_strand_id
1 'polypeptide(L)' 'GEEPAAIAVTHWGKRKLAYPIQKKEQGTYVILHHDSEPHRLAEFERIARLDEQVLRQLTVVNPVEPRAGRRAAAPRSEEE' A
#
# COMPACT_ATOMS: atom_id res chain seq x y z
N GLY A 1 16.70 -7.72 -14.59
CA GLY A 1 15.32 -8.22 -14.55
C GLY A 1 14.83 -7.99 -13.15
N GLU A 2 13.90 -7.05 -12.98
CA GLU A 2 13.29 -6.79 -11.68
C GLU A 2 12.26 -7.89 -11.44
N GLU A 3 12.48 -8.75 -10.44
CA GLU A 3 11.45 -9.71 -10.04
C GLU A 3 10.21 -8.92 -9.61
N PRO A 4 8.99 -9.34 -10.01
CA PRO A 4 7.79 -8.64 -9.58
C PRO A 4 7.71 -8.73 -8.06
N ALA A 5 7.85 -7.57 -7.40
CA ALA A 5 7.53 -7.42 -6.00
C ALA A 5 6.19 -8.12 -5.73
N ALA A 6 6.16 -9.04 -4.76
CA ALA A 6 5.01 -9.88 -4.54
C ALA A 6 3.80 -9.01 -4.15
N ILE A 7 2.76 -9.02 -4.98
CA ILE A 7 1.49 -8.36 -4.70
C ILE A 7 0.49 -9.43 -4.28
N ALA A 8 -0.04 -9.33 -3.07
CA ALA A 8 -1.10 -10.22 -2.58
C ALA A 8 -2.34 -9.41 -2.21
N VAL A 9 -3.49 -9.83 -2.72
CA VAL A 9 -4.77 -9.16 -2.51
C VAL A 9 -5.68 -10.09 -1.71
N THR A 10 -6.18 -9.60 -0.58
CA THR A 10 -7.14 -10.32 0.25
C THR A 10 -8.47 -9.58 0.27
N HIS A 11 -9.54 -10.22 -0.18
CA HIS A 11 -10.88 -9.67 -0.17
C HIS A 11 -11.61 -10.09 1.12
N TRP A 12 -11.92 -9.11 1.97
CA TRP A 12 -12.74 -9.34 3.17
C TRP A 12 -14.24 -9.23 2.89
N GLY A 13 -14.60 -8.75 1.70
CA GLY A 13 -15.99 -8.60 1.28
C GLY A 13 -16.70 -7.42 1.93
N LYS A 14 -18.03 -7.44 1.86
CA LYS A 14 -18.89 -6.33 2.28
C LYS A 14 -19.10 -6.37 3.80
N ARG A 15 -18.87 -5.24 4.48
CA ARG A 15 -19.09 -5.10 5.93
C ARG A 15 -19.81 -3.78 6.22
N LYS A 16 -20.57 -3.75 7.32
CA LYS A 16 -21.24 -2.53 7.80
C LYS A 16 -20.21 -1.58 8.42
N LEU A 17 -20.28 -0.31 8.06
CA LEU A 17 -19.43 0.73 8.64
C LEU A 17 -19.98 1.14 10.02
N ALA A 18 -19.10 1.52 10.94
CA ALA A 18 -19.52 2.00 12.27
C ALA A 18 -20.34 3.30 12.19
N TYR A 19 -20.08 4.12 11.17
CA TYR A 19 -20.81 5.34 10.83
C TYR A 19 -20.81 5.53 9.30
N PRO A 20 -21.79 6.25 8.73
CA PRO A 20 -21.84 6.47 7.30
C PRO A 20 -20.65 7.29 6.80
N ILE A 21 -20.03 6.83 5.71
CA ILE A 21 -18.97 7.57 4.99
C ILE A 21 -19.53 7.91 3.61
N GLN A 22 -19.54 9.20 3.25
CA GLN A 22 -20.14 9.68 1.99
C GLN A 22 -21.57 9.12 1.76
N LYS A 23 -22.40 9.10 2.82
CA LYS A 23 -23.76 8.54 2.81
C LYS A 23 -23.85 7.03 2.52
N LYS A 24 -22.73 6.29 2.54
CA LYS A 24 -22.71 4.83 2.45
C LYS A 24 -22.62 4.23 3.85
N GLU A 25 -23.45 3.24 4.13
CA GLU A 25 -23.47 2.52 5.43
C GLU A 25 -22.68 1.21 5.41
N GLN A 26 -22.27 0.76 4.22
CA GLN A 26 -21.56 -0.48 4.00
C GLN A 26 -20.44 -0.25 2.97
N GLY A 27 -19.36 -1.00 3.09
CA GLY A 27 -18.23 -0.95 2.15
C GLY A 27 -17.60 -2.32 1.96
N THR A 28 -16.96 -2.52 0.82
CA THR A 28 -16.15 -3.72 0.55
C THR A 28 -14.72 -3.47 1.00
N TYR A 29 -14.21 -4.34 1.87
CA TYR A 29 -12.85 -4.23 2.38
C TYR A 29 -11.89 -5.09 1.56
N VAL A 30 -10.78 -4.51 1.16
CA VAL A 30 -9.67 -5.15 0.44
C VAL A 30 -8.37 -4.81 1.15
N ILE A 31 -7.55 -5.82 1.40
CA ILE A 31 -6.20 -5.65 1.94
C ILE A 31 -5.22 -5.96 0.81
N LEU A 32 -4.35 -4.99 0.53
CA LEU A 32 -3.28 -5.09 -0.46
C LEU A 32 -1.94 -5.18 0.27
N HIS A 33 -1.25 -6.30 0.13
CA HIS A 33 0.14 -6.43 0.49
C HIS A 33 0.98 -6.20 -0.76
N HIS A 34 1.92 -5.27 -0.67
CA HIS A 34 2.82 -4.96 -1.76
C HIS A 34 4.17 -4.50 -1.19
N ASP A 35 5.24 -4.84 -1.91
CA ASP A 35 6.55 -4.21 -1.72
C ASP A 35 6.71 -3.16 -2.82
N SER A 36 6.90 -1.89 -2.47
CA SER A 36 7.03 -0.82 -3.46
C SER A 36 7.89 0.31 -2.94
N GLU A 37 8.52 1.02 -3.88
CA GLU A 37 9.27 2.22 -3.56
C GLU A 37 8.33 3.36 -3.11
N PRO A 38 8.79 4.26 -2.21
CA PRO A 38 7.97 5.34 -1.67
C PRO A 38 7.34 6.25 -2.73
N HIS A 39 8.01 6.48 -3.85
CA HIS A 39 7.51 7.34 -4.93
C HIS A 39 6.29 6.71 -5.64
N ARG A 40 6.27 5.37 -5.81
CA ARG A 40 5.15 4.64 -6.40
C ARG A 40 3.95 4.61 -5.45
N LEU A 41 4.20 4.51 -4.15
CA LEU A 41 3.16 4.55 -3.13
C LEU A 41 2.43 5.90 -3.10
N ALA A 42 3.16 7.02 -3.15
CA ALA A 42 2.56 8.35 -3.15
C ALA A 42 1.61 8.56 -4.35
N GLU A 43 2.00 8.07 -5.53
CA GLU A 43 1.16 8.12 -6.73
C GLU A 43 -0.08 7.24 -6.61
N PHE A 44 0.05 6.04 -6.04
CA PHE A 44 -1.08 5.16 -5.75
C PHE A 44 -2.09 5.83 -4.79
N GLU A 45 -1.62 6.42 -3.69
CA GLU A 45 -2.48 7.12 -2.74
C GLU A 45 -3.19 8.31 -3.37
N ARG A 46 -2.51 9.03 -4.27
CA ARG A 46 -3.11 10.13 -5.03
C ARG A 46 -4.25 9.65 -5.92
N ILE A 47 -4.03 8.58 -6.69
CA ILE A 47 -5.05 7.99 -7.57
C ILE A 47 -6.23 7.45 -6.74
N ALA A 48 -5.95 6.69 -5.67
CA ALA A 48 -6.97 6.14 -4.79
C ALA A 48 -7.82 7.23 -4.12
N ARG A 49 -7.25 8.41 -3.85
CA ARG A 49 -7.99 9.55 -3.32
C ARG A 49 -8.89 10.23 -4.36
N LEU A 50 -8.51 10.18 -5.63
CA LEU A 50 -9.29 10.75 -6.74
C LEU A 50 -10.42 9.82 -7.20
N ASP A 51 -10.33 8.53 -6.90
CA ASP A 51 -11.35 7.56 -7.23
C ASP A 51 -12.54 7.65 -6.27
N GLU A 52 -13.70 8.10 -6.78
CA GLU A 52 -14.94 8.22 -6.01
C GLU A 52 -15.48 6.87 -5.51
N GLN A 53 -15.02 5.73 -6.06
CA GLN A 53 -15.38 4.41 -5.58
C GLN A 53 -14.63 4.04 -4.28
N VAL A 54 -13.51 4.71 -4.00
CA VAL A 54 -12.72 4.49 -2.79
C VAL A 54 -13.20 5.41 -1.68
N LEU A 55 -13.99 4.85 -0.76
CA LEU A 55 -14.52 5.63 0.37
C LEU A 55 -13.43 6.07 1.36
N ARG A 56 -12.43 5.21 1.58
CA ARG A 56 -11.31 5.43 2.50
C ARG A 56 -10.17 4.48 2.16
N GLN A 57 -8.94 5.00 2.27
CA GLN A 57 -7.71 4.20 2.26
C GLN A 57 -6.96 4.38 3.59
N LEU A 58 -6.13 3.40 3.93
CA LEU A 58 -5.14 3.51 5.00
C LEU A 58 -3.94 2.65 4.64
N THR A 59 -2.80 3.30 4.40
CA THR A 59 -1.52 2.61 4.24
C THR A 59 -0.82 2.52 5.60
N VAL A 60 -0.29 1.33 5.91
CA VAL A 60 0.54 1.11 7.10
C VAL A 60 1.77 0.28 6.73
N VAL A 61 2.86 0.48 7.46
CA VAL A 61 4.03 -0.39 7.34
C VAL A 61 3.69 -1.74 7.96
N ASN A 62 3.87 -2.81 7.20
CA ASN A 62 3.63 -4.16 7.70
C ASN A 62 4.70 -4.52 8.76
N PRO A 63 4.33 -4.87 10.00
CA PRO A 63 5.28 -5.18 11.07
C PRO A 63 5.89 -6.59 10.98
N VAL A 64 5.38 -7.46 10.09
CA VAL A 64 5.93 -8.82 9.87
C VAL A 64 7.29 -8.68 9.17
N GLU A 65 8.33 -8.55 10.00
CA GLU A 65 9.76 -8.39 9.74
C GLU A 65 10.12 -7.45 8.57
N PRO A 66 10.93 -6.40 8.81
CA PRO A 66 11.61 -5.74 7.70
C PRO A 66 12.52 -6.79 7.06
N ARG A 67 12.07 -7.46 5.99
CA ARG A 67 12.94 -8.27 5.15
C ARG A 67 14.12 -7.38 4.84
N ALA A 68 15.28 -7.80 5.32
CA ALA A 68 16.54 -7.12 5.19
C ALA A 68 16.81 -6.78 3.72
N GLY A 69 16.32 -5.62 3.28
CA GLY A 69 16.36 -5.15 1.90
C GLY A 69 16.75 -3.69 1.80
N ARG A 70 16.71 -2.95 2.92
CA ARG A 70 17.59 -1.79 3.11
C ARG A 70 18.98 -2.28 3.53
N ARG A 71 19.57 -3.19 2.75
CA ARG A 71 21.02 -3.20 2.62
C ARG A 71 21.35 -1.87 1.99
N ALA A 72 22.00 -1.02 2.77
CA ALA A 72 22.48 0.27 2.33
C ALA A 72 23.07 0.14 0.92
N ALA A 73 22.48 0.83 -0.05
CA ALA A 73 23.27 1.41 -1.12
C ALA A 73 24.13 2.49 -0.43
N ALA A 74 25.18 2.06 0.26
CA ALA A 74 26.27 2.94 0.60
C ALA A 74 26.86 3.38 -0.75
N PRO A 75 27.02 4.69 -1.00
CA PRO A 75 27.82 5.10 -2.13
C PRO A 75 29.21 4.49 -1.91
N ARG A 76 29.64 3.61 -2.81
CA ARG A 76 31.04 3.23 -2.86
C ARG A 76 31.79 4.47 -3.31
N SER A 77 32.31 5.21 -2.34
CA SER A 77 33.47 6.05 -2.55
C SER A 77 34.65 5.12 -2.86
N GLU A 78 34.88 4.86 -4.15
CA GLU A 78 36.23 4.80 -4.73
C GLU A 78 36.49 6.27 -5.11
N GLU A 79 37.24 7.10 -4.38
CA GLU A 79 38.67 7.05 -4.06
C GLU A 79 39.55 6.38 -5.14
N GLU A 80 40.27 7.26 -5.85
CA GLU A 80 41.34 7.12 -6.86
C GLU A 80 40.96 6.83 -8.33
#